data_AF-W2QCA3-F1
#
_entry.id   AF-W2QCA3-F1
#
_cell.length_a   1.000
_cell.length_b   1.000
_cell.length_c   1.000
_cell.angle_alpha   90.00
_cell.angle_beta   90.00
_cell.angle_gamma   90.00
#
_symmetry.space_group_name_H-M   'P 1'
#
loop_
_entity.id
_entity.type
_entity.pdbx_description
1 polymer ?
#
loop_
_entity_poly.entity_id
_entity_poly.type
_entity_poly.pdbx_seq_one_letter_code
_entity_poly.pdbx_strand_id
1 'polypeptide(L)'
;MGRWLTIKDKRALIAKAGENPGMTHAELAEWSTKTYNLGRPLARSTVSDILRKAPQTMSPAHEDTSRRKLVKVTSIRLEKALWAWIALQETRNIVLSRELIAMKARVSEAAVTRKKSSESCDVDIHEVVANTSAMRI
;
A
#
# COMPACT_ATOMS: atom_id res chain seq x y z
N MET A 1 -4.11 18.46 -22.57
CA MET A 1 -3.94 17.19 -21.82
C MET A 1 -5.00 17.14 -20.73
N GLY A 2 -6.01 16.26 -20.83
CA GLY A 2 -7.08 16.17 -19.83
C GLY A 2 -6.61 15.67 -18.46
N ARG A 3 -7.35 15.99 -17.40
CA ARG A 3 -7.07 15.49 -16.04
C ARG A 3 -7.27 13.98 -15.97
N TRP A 4 -6.42 13.28 -15.21
CA TRP A 4 -6.51 11.82 -15.00
C TRP A 4 -6.99 11.54 -13.57
N LEU A 5 -7.66 10.39 -13.38
CA LEU A 5 -8.12 9.93 -12.06
C LEU A 5 -6.95 9.49 -11.17
N THR A 6 -6.93 10.01 -9.96
CA THR A 6 -6.01 9.60 -8.88
C THR A 6 -6.53 8.38 -8.12
N ILE A 7 -5.71 7.79 -7.24
CA ILE A 7 -6.15 6.70 -6.35
C ILE A 7 -7.29 7.18 -5.44
N LYS A 8 -7.19 8.40 -4.89
CA LYS A 8 -8.24 9.02 -4.09
C LYS A 8 -9.56 9.14 -4.85
N ASP A 9 -9.51 9.62 -6.09
CA ASP A 9 -10.71 9.77 -6.94
C ASP A 9 -11.36 8.40 -7.24
N LYS A 10 -10.53 7.35 -7.46
CA LYS A 10 -11.00 5.98 -7.67
C LYS A 10 -11.65 5.40 -6.42
N ARG A 11 -11.11 5.68 -5.22
CA ARG A 11 -11.72 5.25 -3.95
C ARG A 11 -13.08 5.90 -3.74
N ALA A 12 -13.18 7.21 -3.98
CA ALA A 12 -14.46 7.91 -3.90
C ALA A 12 -15.49 7.37 -4.93
N LEU A 13 -15.05 6.98 -6.13
CA LEU A 13 -15.93 6.32 -7.11
C LEU A 13 -16.45 4.96 -6.61
N ILE A 14 -15.59 4.15 -6.00
CA ILE A 14 -15.97 2.86 -5.41
C ILE A 14 -16.93 3.07 -4.23
N ALA A 15 -16.67 4.06 -3.37
CA ALA A 15 -17.56 4.41 -2.27
C ALA A 15 -18.95 4.82 -2.79
N LYS A 16 -18.99 5.67 -3.82
CA LYS A 16 -20.23 6.11 -4.46
C LYS A 16 -21.05 4.95 -5.05
N ALA A 17 -20.38 3.98 -5.67
CA ALA A 17 -21.00 2.77 -6.19
C ALA A 17 -21.52 1.86 -5.08
N GLY A 18 -20.84 1.79 -3.93
CA GLY A 18 -21.29 1.06 -2.75
C GLY A 18 -22.50 1.70 -2.07
N GLU A 19 -22.53 3.04 -2.01
CA GLU A 19 -23.68 3.80 -1.48
C GLU A 19 -24.94 3.66 -2.35
N ASN A 20 -24.77 3.49 -3.67
CA ASN A 20 -25.85 3.48 -4.64
C ASN A 20 -25.72 2.28 -5.60
N PRO A 21 -25.99 1.05 -5.15
CA PRO A 21 -25.81 -0.16 -5.96
C PRO A 21 -26.73 -0.23 -7.19
N GLY A 22 -27.79 0.58 -7.24
CA GLY A 22 -28.66 0.72 -8.42
C GLY A 22 -28.09 1.60 -9.53
N MET A 23 -26.99 2.33 -9.28
CA MET A 23 -26.38 3.24 -10.25
C MET A 23 -25.61 2.45 -11.31
N THR A 24 -25.93 2.69 -12.57
CA THR A 24 -25.31 2.03 -13.71
C THR A 24 -23.88 2.53 -13.93
N HIS A 25 -23.07 1.75 -14.67
CA HIS A 25 -21.72 2.18 -15.03
C HIS A 25 -21.69 3.50 -15.84
N ALA A 26 -22.74 3.80 -16.60
CA ALA A 26 -22.84 5.04 -17.37
C ALA A 26 -23.05 6.24 -16.44
N GLU A 27 -23.96 6.12 -15.47
CA GLU A 27 -24.22 7.16 -14.48
C GLU A 27 -23.00 7.40 -13.57
N LEU A 28 -22.28 6.34 -13.19
CA LEU A 28 -21.01 6.45 -12.46
C LEU A 28 -19.92 7.15 -13.30
N ALA A 29 -19.88 6.91 -14.61
CA ALA A 29 -18.98 7.60 -15.53
C ALA A 29 -19.33 9.09 -15.65
N GLU A 30 -20.61 9.44 -15.79
CA GLU A 30 -21.06 10.83 -15.83
C GLU A 30 -20.79 11.56 -14.53
N TRP A 31 -21.12 10.95 -13.40
CA TRP A 31 -20.86 11.49 -12.07
C TRP A 31 -19.37 11.78 -11.87
N SER A 32 -18.49 10.83 -12.20
CA SER A 32 -17.03 11.02 -12.06
C SER A 32 -16.49 12.07 -13.02
N THR A 33 -17.02 12.14 -14.24
CA THR A 33 -16.63 13.15 -15.24
C THR A 33 -16.98 14.55 -14.75
N LYS A 34 -18.19 14.74 -14.21
CA LYS A 34 -18.64 16.00 -13.63
C LYS A 34 -17.88 16.37 -12.36
N THR A 35 -17.72 15.41 -11.45
CA THR A 35 -17.06 15.61 -10.14
C THR A 35 -15.58 15.97 -10.28
N TYR A 36 -14.89 15.33 -11.23
CA TYR A 36 -13.45 15.52 -11.42
C TYR A 36 -13.09 16.42 -12.61
N ASN A 37 -14.08 17.03 -13.26
CA ASN A 37 -13.91 17.89 -14.44
C ASN A 37 -13.00 17.23 -15.50
N LEU A 38 -13.35 16.00 -15.88
CA LEU A 38 -12.56 15.22 -16.83
C LEU A 38 -12.87 15.68 -18.25
N GLY A 39 -11.83 15.84 -19.08
CA GLY A 39 -12.00 16.35 -20.44
C GLY A 39 -12.78 15.42 -21.39
N ARG A 40 -13.00 14.16 -20.99
CA ARG A 40 -13.87 13.21 -21.67
C ARG A 40 -14.60 12.34 -20.64
N PRO A 41 -15.82 11.86 -20.97
CA PRO A 41 -16.50 10.85 -20.18
C PRO A 41 -15.63 9.61 -19.94
N LEU A 42 -15.68 9.02 -18.75
CA LEU A 42 -15.04 7.73 -18.51
C LEU A 42 -15.65 6.68 -19.44
N ALA A 43 -14.80 5.86 -20.05
CA ALA A 43 -15.27 4.68 -20.73
C ALA A 43 -15.91 3.70 -19.72
N ARG A 44 -17.00 3.05 -20.12
CA ARG A 44 -17.69 2.02 -19.32
C ARG A 44 -16.74 0.90 -18.88
N SER A 45 -15.77 0.53 -19.72
CA SER A 45 -14.71 -0.43 -19.38
C SER A 45 -13.81 0.05 -18.23
N THR A 46 -13.52 1.35 -18.17
CA THR A 46 -12.69 1.94 -17.11
C THR A 46 -13.40 1.89 -15.76
N VAL A 47 -14.70 2.22 -15.72
CA VAL A 47 -15.51 2.09 -14.50
C VAL A 47 -15.54 0.64 -14.03
N SER A 48 -15.83 -0.28 -14.94
CA SER A 48 -15.81 -1.73 -14.66
C SER A 48 -14.46 -2.20 -14.10
N ASP A 49 -13.34 -1.76 -14.69
CA ASP A 49 -12.00 -2.12 -14.22
C ASP A 49 -11.66 -1.53 -12.85
N ILE A 50 -12.12 -0.31 -12.55
CA ILE A 50 -11.94 0.31 -11.23
C ILE A 50 -12.71 -0.47 -10.17
N LEU A 51 -13.98 -0.79 -10.43
CA LEU A 51 -14.82 -1.55 -9.50
C LEU A 51 -14.29 -2.97 -9.29
N ARG A 52 -13.86 -3.65 -10.36
CA ARG A 52 -13.23 -4.98 -10.26
C ARG A 52 -11.96 -4.97 -9.42
N LYS A 53 -11.17 -3.88 -9.47
CA LYS A 53 -9.95 -3.69 -8.67
C LYS A 53 -10.22 -2.98 -7.34
N ALA A 54 -11.48 -2.91 -6.89
CA ALA A 54 -11.84 -2.23 -5.65
C ALA A 54 -11.10 -2.76 -4.40
N PRO A 55 -10.96 -4.09 -4.18
CA PRO A 55 -10.27 -4.61 -3.00
C PRO A 55 -8.80 -4.16 -2.93
N GLN A 56 -8.13 -4.11 -4.08
CA GLN A 56 -6.75 -3.64 -4.18
C GLN A 56 -6.66 -2.12 -4.00
N THR A 57 -7.59 -1.38 -4.60
CA THR A 57 -7.59 0.09 -4.53
C THR A 57 -7.91 0.58 -3.11
N MET A 58 -8.80 -0.10 -2.39
CA MET A 58 -9.18 0.21 -1.00
C MET A 58 -8.22 -0.37 0.05
N SER A 59 -7.21 -1.15 -0.36
CA SER A 59 -6.28 -1.74 0.60
C SER A 59 -5.55 -0.64 1.40
N PRO A 60 -5.49 -0.74 2.74
CA PRO A 60 -4.76 0.21 3.58
C PRO A 60 -3.24 0.13 3.37
N ALA A 61 -2.75 -0.91 2.66
CA ALA A 61 -1.36 -1.00 2.23
C ALA A 61 -0.98 0.12 1.23
N HIS A 62 -1.96 0.85 0.71
CA HIS A 62 -1.74 1.97 -0.20
C HIS A 62 -2.22 3.27 0.42
N GLU A 63 -1.31 4.24 0.49
CA GLU A 63 -1.58 5.60 0.94
C GLU A 63 -2.47 6.37 -0.05
N ASP A 64 -3.31 7.26 0.49
CA ASP A 64 -4.15 8.19 -0.28
C ASP A 64 -3.29 9.29 -0.90
N THR A 65 -2.61 8.92 -1.97
CA THR A 65 -1.73 9.82 -2.71
C THR A 65 -2.44 10.37 -3.94
N SER A 66 -2.00 11.55 -4.39
CA SER A 66 -2.38 12.12 -5.69
C SER A 66 -1.81 11.33 -6.88
N ARG A 67 -1.25 10.13 -6.65
CA ARG A 67 -0.73 9.25 -7.69
C ARG A 67 -1.86 8.62 -8.48
N ARG A 68 -1.56 8.31 -9.74
CA ARG A 68 -2.51 7.68 -10.68
C ARG A 68 -2.48 6.15 -10.60
N LYS A 69 -1.32 5.57 -10.29
CA LYS A 69 -1.05 4.13 -10.27
C LYS A 69 -0.70 3.68 -8.85
N LEU A 70 -1.24 2.52 -8.46
CA LEU A 70 -0.85 1.84 -7.23
C LEU A 70 0.62 1.43 -7.37
N VAL A 71 1.46 1.91 -6.46
CA VAL A 71 2.86 1.49 -6.36
C VAL A 71 2.97 0.53 -5.20
N LYS A 72 3.46 -0.67 -5.47
CA LYS A 72 3.81 -1.62 -4.42
C LYS A 72 5.15 -1.20 -3.84
N VAL A 73 5.14 -0.83 -2.58
CA VAL A 73 6.37 -0.63 -1.81
C VAL A 73 7.02 -2.00 -1.61
N THR A 74 8.31 -2.12 -1.94
CA THR A 74 9.07 -3.37 -1.82
C THR A 74 9.29 -3.76 -0.35
N SER A 75 9.57 -2.78 0.52
CA SER A 75 9.78 -3.00 1.96
C SER A 75 9.15 -1.88 2.79
N ILE A 76 7.92 -2.11 3.27
CA ILE A 76 7.19 -1.15 4.13
C ILE A 76 7.97 -0.85 5.42
N ARG A 77 8.65 -1.86 5.98
CA ARG A 77 9.48 -1.70 7.19
C ARG A 77 10.64 -0.73 6.94
N LEU A 78 11.31 -0.85 5.79
CA LEU A 78 12.41 0.05 5.43
C LEU A 78 11.90 1.47 5.23
N GLU A 79 10.81 1.65 4.48
CA GLU A 79 10.20 2.97 4.25
C GLU A 79 9.88 3.65 5.59
N LYS A 80 9.19 2.96 6.51
CA LYS A 80 8.86 3.53 7.84
C LYS A 80 10.10 3.93 8.64
N ALA A 81 11.12 3.08 8.66
CA ALA A 81 12.37 3.36 9.36
C ALA A 81 13.12 4.55 8.74
N LEU A 82 13.12 4.64 7.41
CA LEU A 82 13.77 5.73 6.70
C LEU A 82 13.01 7.05 6.89
N TRP A 83 11.68 7.03 6.84
CA TRP A 83 10.82 8.19 7.13
C TRP A 83 11.03 8.74 8.54
N ALA A 84 11.04 7.87 9.56
CA ALA A 84 11.30 8.29 10.94
C ALA A 84 12.70 8.93 11.09
N TRP A 85 13.69 8.39 10.39
CA TRP A 85 15.03 8.95 10.40
C TRP A 85 15.09 10.32 9.70
N ILE A 86 14.43 10.48 8.55
CA ILE A 86 14.35 11.75 7.82
C ILE A 86 13.68 12.82 8.69
N ALA A 87 12.54 12.51 9.32
CA ALA A 87 11.86 13.45 10.22
C ALA A 87 12.76 13.91 11.37
N LEU A 88 13.58 13.00 11.93
CA LEU A 88 14.58 13.36 12.93
C LEU A 88 15.69 14.27 12.38
N GLN A 89 16.07 14.16 11.11
CA GLN A 89 17.07 15.05 10.51
C GLN A 89 16.47 16.42 10.14
N GLU A 90 15.21 16.45 9.71
CA GLU A 90 14.48 17.69 9.44
C GLU A 90 14.33 18.55 10.71
N THR A 91 14.03 17.94 11.86
CA THR A 91 14.01 18.68 13.16
C THR A 91 15.37 19.25 13.56
N ARG A 92 16.45 18.70 13.00
CA ARG A 92 17.83 19.17 13.19
C ARG A 92 18.27 20.17 12.13
N ASN A 93 17.36 20.56 11.22
CA ASN A 93 17.65 21.43 10.06
C ASN A 93 18.80 20.93 9.18
N ILE A 94 18.97 19.60 9.08
CA ILE A 94 20.01 19.00 8.22
C ILE A 94 19.43 18.77 6.83
N VAL A 95 20.07 19.33 5.80
CA VAL A 95 19.72 19.06 4.41
C VAL A 95 20.26 17.68 4.03
N LEU A 96 19.34 16.75 3.76
CA LEU A 96 19.69 15.40 3.35
C LEU A 96 19.90 15.33 1.84
N SER A 97 21.11 14.94 1.44
CA SER A 97 21.39 14.60 0.04
C SER A 97 20.78 13.23 -0.30
N ARG A 98 20.45 13.04 -1.58
CA ARG A 98 19.97 11.76 -2.11
C ARG A 98 20.94 10.61 -1.79
N GLU A 99 22.24 10.88 -1.81
CA GLU A 99 23.28 9.89 -1.54
C GLU A 99 23.27 9.42 -0.08
N LEU A 100 23.09 10.35 0.87
CA LEU A 100 22.99 10.03 2.29
C LEU A 100 21.76 9.17 2.59
N ILE A 101 20.62 9.49 1.96
CA ILE A 101 19.38 8.71 2.08
C ILE A 101 19.60 7.30 1.52
N ALA A 102 20.21 7.18 0.34
CA ALA A 102 20.50 5.88 -0.28
C ALA A 102 21.48 5.05 0.56
N MET A 103 22.51 5.68 1.13
CA MET A 103 23.46 5.03 2.04
C MET A 103 22.76 4.51 3.29
N LYS A 104 21.92 5.33 3.93
CA LYS A 104 21.14 4.94 5.10
C LYS A 104 20.19 3.79 4.80
N ALA A 105 19.54 3.81 3.63
CA ALA A 105 18.63 2.74 3.21
C ALA A 105 19.37 1.40 3.11
N ARG A 106 20.54 1.33 2.46
CA ARG A 106 21.35 0.10 2.36
C ARG A 106 21.76 -0.44 3.73
N VAL A 107 22.18 0.44 4.64
CA VAL A 107 22.56 0.06 6.01
C VAL A 107 21.35 -0.49 6.77
N SER A 108 20.20 0.17 6.66
CA SER A 108 18.96 -0.27 7.29
C SER A 108 18.47 -1.60 6.72
N GLU A 109 18.59 -1.84 5.41
CA GLU A 109 18.29 -3.13 4.78
C GLU A 109 19.20 -4.24 5.31
N ALA A 110 20.51 -4.00 5.42
CA ALA A 110 21.46 -4.97 5.95
C ALA A 110 21.25 -5.29 7.44
N ALA A 111 20.82 -4.31 8.24
CA ALA A 111 20.44 -4.54 9.63
C ALA A 111 19.12 -5.34 9.75
N VAL A 112 18.21 -5.12 8.80
CA VAL A 112 16.92 -5.80 8.71
C VAL A 112 17.07 -7.28 8.31
N THR A 113 18.01 -7.62 7.44
CA THR A 113 18.28 -9.01 7.04
C THR A 113 18.93 -9.83 8.17
N ARG A 114 19.78 -9.21 9.02
CA ARG A 114 20.38 -9.90 10.18
C ARG A 114 19.36 -10.30 11.25
N LYS A 115 18.36 -9.45 11.55
CA LYS A 115 17.30 -9.82 12.50
C LYS A 115 16.42 -10.97 12.01
N LYS A 116 16.21 -11.07 10.68
CA LYS A 116 15.41 -12.16 10.10
C LYS A 116 16.08 -13.53 10.28
N SER A 117 17.41 -13.62 10.44
CA SER A 117 18.08 -14.89 10.72
C SER A 117 18.06 -15.27 12.21
N SER A 118 17.77 -14.34 13.12
CA SER A 118 17.66 -14.64 14.56
C SER A 118 16.24 -14.99 15.01
N GLU A 119 15.20 -14.57 14.27
CA GLU A 119 13.80 -15.01 14.49
C GLU A 119 13.48 -16.34 13.78
N SER A 120 14.42 -16.93 13.03
CA SER A 120 14.28 -18.27 12.43
C SER A 120 14.72 -19.40 13.36
N CYS A 121 14.96 -19.08 14.64
CA CYS A 121 15.41 -20.04 15.66
C CYS A 121 14.37 -20.21 16.78
N ASP A 122 13.08 -20.04 16.52
CA ASP A 122 12.05 -20.57 17.40
C ASP A 122 11.71 -21.97 16.91
N VAL A 123 12.49 -22.95 17.39
CA VAL A 123 12.08 -24.35 17.35
C VAL A 123 10.85 -24.44 18.25
N ASP A 124 9.70 -24.81 17.69
CA ASP A 124 8.47 -25.07 18.44
C ASP A 124 8.71 -26.11 19.55
N ILE A 125 8.95 -25.66 20.78
CA ILE A 125 9.16 -26.50 21.97
C ILE A 125 7.89 -27.31 22.32
N HIS A 126 6.74 -27.00 21.70
CA HIS A 126 5.49 -27.70 21.95
C HIS A 126 5.32 -29.06 21.25
N GLU A 127 6.20 -29.45 20.32
CA GLU A 127 6.07 -30.74 19.60
C GLU A 127 6.94 -31.88 20.20
N VAL A 128 7.90 -31.58 21.09
CA VAL A 128 8.78 -32.62 21.68
C VAL A 128 8.16 -33.28 22.93
N VAL A 129 7.32 -32.56 23.67
CA VAL A 129 6.67 -33.10 24.88
C VAL A 129 5.48 -34.02 24.55
N ALA A 130 4.87 -33.88 23.36
CA ALA A 130 3.76 -34.74 22.95
C ALA A 130 4.22 -36.16 22.54
N ASN A 131 5.46 -36.32 22.07
CA ASN A 131 5.94 -37.61 21.53
C ASN A 131 6.70 -38.48 22.55
N THR A 132 6.99 -37.98 23.75
CA THR A 132 7.62 -38.77 24.82
C THR A 132 6.62 -39.47 25.75
N SER A 133 5.32 -39.16 25.64
CA SER A 133 4.28 -39.81 26.44
C SER A 133 3.61 -41.03 25.76
N ALA A 134 4.06 -41.44 24.58
CA ALA A 134 3.51 -42.57 23.83
C ALA A 134 4.34 -43.87 23.91
N MET A 135 5.41 -43.92 24.72
CA MET A 135 6.19 -45.15 24.97
C MET A 135 6.26 -45.46 26.48
N ARG A 136 5.10 -45.67 27.10
CA ARG A 136 4.98 -46.42 28.36
C ARG A 136 3.82 -47.41 28.24
N ILE A 137 4.14 -48.62 27.78
CA ILE A 137 3.51 -49.88 28.17
C ILE A 137 4.65 -50.85 28.45
#